data_AF-A0A3G4W7A3-F1
#
_entry.id   AF-A0A3G4W7A3-F1
#
_cell.length_a   1.000
_cell.length_b   1.000
_cell.length_c   1.000
_cell.angle_alpha   90.00
_cell.angle_beta   90.00
_cell.angle_gamma   90.00
#
_symmetry.space_group_name_H-M   'P 1'
#
loop_
_entity.id
_entity.type
_entity.pdbx_description
1 polymer ?
#
loop_
_entity_poly.entity_id
_entity_poly.type
_entity_poly.pdbx_seq_one_letter_code
_entity_poly.pdbx_strand_id
1 'polypeptide(L)'
;MHQILERGDLTRLMRGVAEDPKAFGVMHHSQSVVIAEGVNGFPPDSYRKEDPEMRTWVNQSASVLGHLDGVRGDVIYDLGQAEKDTHAWNQRMKYHAIGAPLTAIPIVGDALQRTVDAGTAGYMNELNAKVDEETRKNMVNHFENGENQMNAMMRKMATQKGLTKEELDVSPGEYEDGLQTTAENWYQQGIEDAQKKMGQP
;
A
#
# COMPACT_ATOMS: atom_id res chain seq x y z
N MET A 1 25.88 2.04 -24.38
CA MET A 1 25.76 1.45 -23.03
C MET A 1 24.31 1.59 -22.61
N HIS A 2 23.54 0.50 -22.62
CA HIS A 2 22.15 0.51 -22.15
C HIS A 2 22.19 -0.05 -20.73
N GLN A 3 21.94 0.78 -19.71
CA GLN A 3 21.81 0.30 -18.34
C GLN A 3 20.46 -0.41 -18.23
N ILE A 4 20.48 -1.73 -18.13
CA ILE A 4 19.30 -2.51 -17.74
C ILE A 4 19.25 -2.44 -16.22
N LEU A 5 18.18 -1.85 -15.67
CA LEU A 5 17.93 -1.87 -14.23
C LEU A 5 17.38 -3.25 -13.85
N GLU A 6 18.12 -4.02 -13.06
CA GLU A 6 17.60 -5.27 -12.50
C GLU A 6 16.64 -4.98 -11.34
N ARG A 7 15.72 -5.91 -11.04
CA ARG A 7 14.75 -5.74 -9.95
C ARG A 7 15.42 -5.50 -8.59
N GLY A 8 16.57 -6.13 -8.34
CA GLY A 8 17.34 -5.89 -7.12
C GLY A 8 17.90 -4.47 -7.02
N ASP A 9 18.36 -3.91 -8.15
CA ASP A 9 18.89 -2.53 -8.19
C ASP A 9 17.79 -1.50 -7.97
N LEU A 10 16.61 -1.74 -8.56
CA LEU A 10 15.43 -0.91 -8.30
C LEU A 10 15.01 -0.97 -6.82
N THR A 11 15.04 -2.16 -6.21
CA THR A 11 14.72 -2.34 -4.78
C THR A 11 15.69 -1.53 -3.91
N ARG A 12 16.99 -1.55 -4.21
CA ARG A 12 18.01 -0.77 -3.48
C ARG A 12 17.83 0.74 -3.66
N LEU A 13 17.46 1.19 -4.87
CA LEU A 13 17.11 2.58 -5.12
C LEU A 13 15.90 3.00 -4.26
N MET A 14 14.84 2.18 -4.24
CA MET A 14 13.65 2.42 -3.42
C MET A 14 14.00 2.48 -1.94
N ARG A 15 14.90 1.62 -1.46
CA ARG A 15 15.43 1.65 -0.09
C ARG A 15 16.15 2.97 0.21
N GLY A 16 17.02 3.44 -0.69
CA GLY A 16 17.67 4.75 -0.54
C GLY A 16 16.66 5.93 -0.51
N VAL A 17 15.58 5.84 -1.29
CA VAL A 17 14.47 6.82 -1.22
C VAL A 17 13.74 6.73 0.12
N ALA A 18 13.59 5.54 0.69
CA ALA A 18 12.87 5.31 1.95
C ALA A 18 13.59 5.86 3.20
N GLU A 19 14.90 6.16 3.12
CA GLU A 19 15.66 6.84 4.17
C GLU A 19 15.15 8.27 4.44
N ASP A 20 14.52 8.92 3.45
CA ASP A 20 13.76 10.16 3.64
C ASP A 20 12.24 9.86 3.61
N PRO A 21 11.55 9.95 4.76
CA PRO A 21 10.10 9.72 4.84
C PRO A 21 9.29 10.58 3.86
N LYS A 22 9.76 11.80 3.54
CA LYS A 22 9.06 12.68 2.58
C LYS A 22 9.19 12.15 1.16
N ALA A 23 10.39 11.72 0.76
CA ALA A 23 10.63 11.16 -0.56
C ALA A 23 9.90 9.82 -0.73
N PHE A 24 9.92 8.96 0.30
CA PHE A 24 9.09 7.75 0.36
C PHE A 24 7.62 8.09 0.15
N GLY A 25 7.11 9.10 0.85
CA GLY A 25 5.70 9.46 0.76
C GLY A 25 5.27 9.92 -0.63
N VAL A 26 6.13 10.61 -1.38
CA VAL A 26 5.87 10.95 -2.79
C VAL A 26 5.81 9.70 -3.66
N MET A 27 6.77 8.79 -3.52
CA MET A 27 6.79 7.52 -4.25
C MET A 27 5.56 6.66 -3.92
N HIS A 28 5.23 6.52 -2.64
CA HIS A 28 4.08 5.76 -2.17
C HIS A 28 2.75 6.35 -2.67
N HIS A 29 2.59 7.67 -2.59
CA HIS A 29 1.40 8.34 -3.11
C HIS A 29 1.29 8.20 -4.63
N SER A 30 2.39 8.25 -5.38
CA SER A 30 2.35 8.03 -6.83
C SER A 30 1.80 6.65 -7.16
N GLN A 31 2.21 5.62 -6.44
CA GLN A 31 1.64 4.27 -6.61
C GLN A 31 0.17 4.24 -6.21
N SER A 32 -0.22 4.93 -5.15
CA SER A 32 -1.62 5.05 -4.74
C SER A 32 -2.50 5.66 -5.84
N VAL A 33 -2.00 6.67 -6.56
CA VAL A 33 -2.71 7.27 -7.71
C VAL A 33 -2.83 6.27 -8.86
N VAL A 34 -1.74 5.59 -9.25
CA VAL A 34 -1.77 4.57 -10.31
C VAL A 34 -2.75 3.45 -9.98
N ILE A 35 -2.72 2.95 -8.73
CA ILE A 35 -3.64 1.92 -8.26
C ILE A 35 -5.09 2.41 -8.35
N ALA A 36 -5.38 3.64 -7.92
CA ALA A 36 -6.70 4.25 -8.02
C ALA A 36 -7.19 4.36 -9.47
N GLU A 37 -6.32 4.75 -10.40
CA GLU A 37 -6.61 4.83 -11.83
C GLU A 37 -6.98 3.46 -12.40
N GLY A 38 -6.23 2.41 -12.06
CA GLY A 38 -6.52 1.06 -12.52
C GLY A 38 -7.82 0.51 -11.95
N VAL A 39 -8.07 0.62 -10.64
CA VAL A 39 -9.35 0.15 -10.06
C VAL A 39 -10.55 0.94 -10.59
N ASN A 40 -10.37 2.22 -10.97
CA ASN A 40 -11.41 3.01 -11.62
C ASN A 40 -11.79 2.48 -13.01
N GLY A 41 -10.87 1.83 -13.71
CA GLY A 41 -11.09 1.27 -15.04
C GLY A 41 -12.08 0.10 -15.07
N PHE A 42 -12.30 -0.59 -13.95
CA PHE A 42 -13.16 -1.77 -13.91
C PHE A 42 -14.64 -1.41 -13.71
N PRO A 43 -15.58 -2.10 -14.37
CA PRO A 43 -17.01 -1.89 -14.16
C PRO A 43 -17.46 -2.36 -12.76
N PRO A 44 -18.64 -1.91 -12.29
CA PRO A 44 -19.21 -2.34 -11.01
C PRO A 44 -19.31 -3.87 -10.86
N ASP A 45 -19.57 -4.58 -11.97
CA ASP A 45 -19.74 -6.04 -11.96
C ASP A 45 -18.46 -6.82 -11.66
N SER A 46 -17.27 -6.24 -11.90
CA SER A 46 -15.98 -6.85 -11.54
C SER A 46 -15.78 -7.00 -10.03
N TYR A 47 -16.55 -6.26 -9.23
CA TYR A 47 -16.60 -6.40 -7.78
C TYR A 47 -17.63 -7.45 -7.31
N ARG A 48 -18.57 -7.85 -8.18
CA ARG A 48 -19.64 -8.81 -7.87
C ARG A 48 -19.32 -10.22 -8.35
N LYS A 49 -18.51 -10.34 -9.41
CA LYS A 49 -18.18 -11.60 -10.07
C LYS A 49 -16.71 -11.55 -10.47
N GLU A 50 -16.09 -12.74 -10.50
CA GLU A 50 -14.71 -12.90 -10.91
C GLU A 50 -14.42 -12.20 -12.24
N ASP A 51 -13.48 -11.27 -12.18
CA ASP A 51 -12.86 -10.60 -13.31
C ASP A 51 -11.35 -10.86 -13.25
N PRO A 52 -10.80 -11.70 -14.15
CA PRO A 52 -9.38 -12.05 -14.15
C PRO A 52 -8.44 -10.85 -14.33
N GLU A 53 -8.85 -9.83 -15.08
CA GLU A 53 -8.04 -8.62 -15.27
C GLU A 53 -8.01 -7.79 -13.99
N MET A 54 -9.15 -7.67 -13.32
CA MET A 54 -9.22 -7.00 -12.02
C MET A 54 -8.40 -7.74 -10.97
N ARG A 55 -8.51 -9.07 -10.88
CA ARG A 55 -7.69 -9.88 -9.96
C ARG A 55 -6.20 -9.73 -10.23
N THR A 56 -5.79 -9.69 -11.50
CA THR A 56 -4.40 -9.46 -11.89
C THR A 56 -3.93 -8.07 -11.46
N TRP A 57 -4.76 -7.05 -11.65
CA TRP A 57 -4.45 -5.69 -11.22
C TRP A 57 -4.34 -5.58 -9.69
N VAL A 58 -5.26 -6.20 -8.95
CA VAL A 58 -5.25 -6.23 -7.48
C VAL A 58 -4.01 -6.94 -6.96
N ASN A 59 -3.67 -8.09 -7.52
CA ASN A 59 -2.43 -8.82 -7.24
C ASN A 59 -1.19 -7.90 -7.39
N GLN A 60 -1.03 -7.27 -8.56
CA GLN A 60 0.14 -6.43 -8.83
C GLN A 60 0.19 -5.21 -7.89
N SER A 61 -0.96 -4.57 -7.67
CA SER A 61 -1.10 -3.41 -6.79
C SER A 61 -0.74 -3.76 -5.34
N ALA A 62 -1.27 -4.87 -4.84
CA ALA A 62 -0.99 -5.38 -3.51
C ALA A 62 0.50 -5.73 -3.34
N SER A 63 1.08 -6.41 -4.33
CA SER A 63 2.52 -6.72 -4.35
C SER A 63 3.39 -5.46 -4.29
N VAL A 64 3.02 -4.40 -5.00
CA VAL A 64 3.74 -3.11 -4.97
C VAL A 64 3.66 -2.47 -3.58
N LEU A 65 2.47 -2.43 -2.98
CA LEU A 65 2.28 -1.88 -1.63
C LEU A 65 3.05 -2.70 -0.58
N GLY A 66 3.04 -4.02 -0.69
CA GLY A 66 3.81 -4.91 0.17
C GLY A 66 5.32 -4.70 0.01
N HIS A 67 5.78 -4.54 -1.23
CA HIS A 67 7.18 -4.27 -1.51
C HIS A 67 7.64 -2.93 -0.93
N LEU A 68 6.80 -1.89 -1.03
CA LEU A 68 7.06 -0.57 -0.42
C LEU A 68 7.16 -0.66 1.11
N ASP A 69 6.23 -1.37 1.76
CA ASP A 69 6.25 -1.55 3.21
C ASP A 69 7.43 -2.43 3.67
N GLY A 70 7.81 -3.46 2.90
CA GLY A 70 9.01 -4.26 3.15
C GLY A 70 10.30 -3.41 3.09
N VAL A 71 10.44 -2.57 2.07
CA VAL A 71 11.56 -1.62 1.93
C VAL A 71 11.60 -0.62 3.08
N ARG A 72 10.45 -0.06 3.47
CA ARG A 72 10.34 0.84 4.63
C ARG A 72 10.75 0.12 5.91
N GLY A 73 10.31 -1.12 6.10
CA GLY A 73 10.63 -1.96 7.25
C GLY A 73 12.13 -2.13 7.43
N ASP A 74 12.84 -2.45 6.35
CA ASP A 74 14.31 -2.58 6.33
C ASP A 74 15.02 -1.27 6.72
N VAL A 75 14.62 -0.12 6.16
CA VAL A 75 15.19 1.18 6.55
C VAL A 75 14.98 1.48 8.03
N ILE A 76 13.78 1.24 8.55
CA ILE A 76 13.46 1.47 9.96
C ILE A 76 14.30 0.56 10.87
N TYR A 77 14.52 -0.69 10.47
CA TYR A 77 15.34 -1.64 11.21
C TYR A 77 16.82 -1.22 11.25
N ASP A 78 17.38 -0.80 10.11
CA ASP A 78 18.80 -0.42 9.97
C ASP A 78 19.18 0.88 10.69
N LEU A 79 18.23 1.81 10.92
CA LEU A 79 18.52 3.11 11.56
C LEU A 79 18.91 3.02 13.04
N GLY A 80 18.70 1.87 13.70
CA GLY A 80 19.30 1.55 15.00
C GLY A 80 18.75 2.34 16.19
N GLN A 81 17.83 1.68 16.93
CA GLN A 81 16.90 2.14 17.98
C GLN A 81 15.45 2.06 17.47
N ALA A 82 15.08 0.87 16.98
CA ALA A 82 13.89 0.54 16.19
C ALA A 82 12.60 1.28 16.60
N GLU A 83 12.35 1.47 17.89
CA GLU A 83 11.13 2.12 18.36
C GLU A 83 11.13 3.66 18.20
N LYS A 84 12.21 4.34 18.61
CA LYS A 84 12.31 5.80 18.47
C LYS A 84 12.38 6.20 17.01
N ASP A 85 13.05 5.39 16.19
CA ASP A 85 13.19 5.63 14.76
C ASP A 85 11.91 5.31 14.00
N THR A 86 11.17 4.25 14.34
CA THR A 86 9.83 4.02 13.77
C THR A 86 8.89 5.17 14.11
N HIS A 87 8.84 5.58 15.38
CA HIS A 87 7.97 6.69 15.78
C HIS A 87 8.38 7.98 15.08
N ALA A 88 9.67 8.32 15.04
CA ALA A 88 10.16 9.51 14.35
C ALA A 88 9.87 9.47 12.84
N TRP A 89 10.08 8.32 12.19
CA TRP A 89 9.78 8.11 10.77
C TRP A 89 8.28 8.26 10.51
N ASN A 90 7.43 7.59 11.29
CA ASN A 90 5.96 7.66 11.16
C ASN A 90 5.45 9.08 11.41
N GLN A 91 6.01 9.80 12.40
CA GLN A 91 5.66 11.19 12.65
C GLN A 91 6.08 12.09 11.47
N ARG A 92 7.28 11.91 10.91
CA ARG A 92 7.72 12.67 9.72
C ARG A 92 6.85 12.37 8.50
N MET A 93 6.48 11.11 8.28
CA MET A 93 5.55 10.72 7.22
C MET A 93 4.19 11.42 7.39
N LYS A 94 3.62 11.42 8.59
CA LYS A 94 2.36 12.13 8.90
C LYS A 94 2.46 13.64 8.64
N TYR A 95 3.48 14.29 9.20
CA TYR A 95 3.60 15.75 9.13
C TYR A 95 4.08 16.27 7.77
N HIS A 96 4.97 15.56 7.08
CA HIS A 96 5.68 16.10 5.90
C HIS A 96 5.36 15.43 4.58
N ALA A 97 4.87 14.19 4.57
CA ALA A 97 4.44 13.57 3.32
C ALA A 97 2.98 13.90 3.01
N ILE A 98 2.07 13.79 3.98
CA ILE A 98 0.62 13.95 3.72
C ILE A 98 0.12 15.36 4.10
N GLY A 99 0.68 15.98 5.15
CA GLY A 99 0.30 17.32 5.60
C GLY A 99 0.94 18.48 4.81
N ALA A 100 2.09 18.26 4.17
CA ALA A 100 2.71 19.18 3.22
C ALA A 100 2.46 18.63 1.80
N PRO A 101 2.39 19.49 0.76
CA PRO A 101 1.62 19.20 -0.43
C PRO A 101 2.10 17.96 -1.20
N LEU A 102 1.46 16.82 -0.95
CA LEU A 102 1.30 15.73 -1.93
C LEU A 102 0.42 16.17 -3.12
N THR A 103 0.03 17.46 -3.18
CA THR A 103 -0.44 18.12 -4.41
C THR A 103 0.60 18.14 -5.54
N ALA A 104 1.81 17.61 -5.32
CA ALA A 104 2.82 17.44 -6.36
C ALA A 104 2.37 16.48 -7.48
N ILE A 105 1.45 15.55 -7.19
CA ILE A 105 0.86 14.66 -8.19
C ILE A 105 -0.56 15.17 -8.48
N PRO A 106 -0.80 15.82 -9.63
CA PRO A 106 -2.14 16.25 -10.00
C PRO A 106 -3.01 15.01 -10.24
N ILE A 107 -4.03 14.82 -9.40
CA ILE A 107 -5.04 13.76 -9.60
C ILE A 107 -6.18 14.33 -10.43
N VAL A 108 -6.50 13.69 -11.56
CA VAL A 108 -7.58 14.11 -12.44
C VAL A 108 -8.88 13.40 -12.07
N GLY A 109 -9.75 14.07 -11.32
CA GLY A 109 -11.12 13.62 -11.06
C GLY A 109 -11.43 13.31 -9.60
N ASP A 110 -12.60 13.76 -9.14
CA ASP A 110 -13.06 13.64 -7.75
C ASP A 110 -13.18 12.18 -7.27
N ALA A 111 -13.55 11.25 -8.16
CA ALA A 111 -13.64 9.84 -7.81
C ALA A 111 -12.26 9.24 -7.45
N LEU A 112 -11.24 9.52 -8.26
CA LEU A 112 -9.86 9.09 -8.03
C LEU A 112 -9.30 9.72 -6.77
N GLN A 113 -9.47 11.03 -6.60
CA GLN A 113 -8.98 11.73 -5.41
C GLN A 113 -9.57 11.14 -4.12
N ARG A 114 -10.89 10.94 -4.06
CA ARG A 114 -11.54 10.34 -2.88
C ARG A 114 -11.11 8.90 -2.62
N THR A 115 -10.76 8.16 -3.66
CA THR A 115 -10.22 6.80 -3.54
C THR A 115 -8.81 6.82 -2.97
N VAL A 116 -7.94 7.69 -3.47
CA VAL A 116 -6.60 7.92 -2.91
C VAL A 116 -6.66 8.42 -1.47
N ASP A 117 -7.61 9.31 -1.15
CA ASP A 117 -7.84 9.80 0.22
C ASP A 117 -8.26 8.66 1.16
N ALA A 118 -9.13 7.76 0.71
CA ALA A 118 -9.53 6.58 1.48
C ALA A 118 -8.35 5.62 1.73
N GLY A 119 -7.54 5.36 0.70
CA GLY A 119 -6.32 4.57 0.83
C GLY A 119 -5.33 5.19 1.81
N THR A 120 -5.10 6.49 1.69
CA THR A 120 -4.22 7.26 2.58
C THR A 120 -4.72 7.21 4.02
N ALA A 121 -6.02 7.34 4.25
CA ALA A 121 -6.62 7.20 5.57
C ALA A 121 -6.44 5.78 6.14
N GLY A 122 -6.64 4.74 5.31
CA GLY A 122 -6.37 3.34 5.68
C GLY A 122 -4.94 3.12 6.14
N TYR A 123 -3.97 3.59 5.33
CA TYR A 123 -2.54 3.51 5.66
C TYR A 123 -2.20 4.28 6.96
N MET A 124 -2.77 5.49 7.14
CA MET A 124 -2.51 6.32 8.32
C MET A 124 -3.10 5.79 9.62
N ASN A 125 -4.26 5.12 9.57
CA ASN A 125 -4.87 4.53 10.75
C ASN A 125 -3.93 3.49 11.36
N GLU A 126 -3.27 2.69 10.52
CA GLU A 126 -2.34 1.66 10.99
C GLU A 126 -1.03 2.27 11.51
N LEU A 127 -0.50 3.32 10.86
CA LEU A 127 0.62 4.09 11.43
C LEU A 127 0.30 4.72 12.81
N ASN A 128 -0.99 4.89 13.12
CA ASN A 128 -1.48 5.45 14.39
C ASN A 128 -1.87 4.37 15.41
N ALA A 129 -2.04 3.13 15.01
CA ALA A 129 -2.36 2.04 15.91
C ALA A 129 -1.28 2.00 17.01
N LYS A 130 -1.71 2.01 18.28
CA LYS A 130 -0.79 2.01 19.42
C LYS A 130 -0.01 0.70 19.37
N VAL A 131 1.26 0.79 19.03
CA VAL A 131 2.17 -0.34 19.09
C VAL A 131 2.42 -0.66 20.56
N ASP A 132 1.71 -1.65 21.10
CA ASP A 132 2.00 -2.15 22.45
C ASP A 132 3.30 -2.99 22.42
N GLU A 133 3.94 -3.23 23.57
CA GLU A 133 5.29 -3.85 23.61
C GLU A 133 5.41 -5.19 22.90
N GLU A 134 4.31 -5.95 22.93
CA GLU A 134 4.19 -7.25 22.28
C GLU A 134 3.96 -7.11 20.77
N THR A 135 3.14 -6.14 20.35
CA THR A 135 2.98 -5.74 18.94
C THR A 135 4.30 -5.19 18.38
N ARG A 136 5.10 -4.47 19.19
CA ARG A 136 6.40 -3.86 18.78
C ARG A 136 7.45 -4.89 18.36
N LYS A 137 7.52 -6.04 19.03
CA LYS A 137 8.42 -7.14 18.66
C LYS A 137 7.99 -7.85 17.37
N ASN A 138 6.68 -7.81 17.08
CA ASN A 138 6.07 -8.46 15.92
C ASN A 138 5.76 -7.49 14.77
N MET A 139 5.93 -6.18 14.95
CA MET A 139 5.59 -5.15 13.96
C MET A 139 6.52 -5.18 12.74
N VAL A 140 7.73 -5.71 12.90
CA VAL A 140 8.63 -6.04 11.77
C VAL A 140 8.04 -7.18 10.91
N ASN A 141 7.13 -7.99 11.48
CA ASN A 141 6.51 -9.15 10.84
C ASN A 141 5.02 -8.95 10.46
N HIS A 142 4.38 -7.87 10.91
CA HIS A 142 2.99 -7.54 10.62
C HIS A 142 2.89 -6.12 10.05
N PHE A 143 3.36 -5.96 8.81
CA PHE A 143 2.95 -4.80 8.03
C PHE A 143 1.55 -5.10 7.52
N GLU A 144 0.51 -4.41 7.98
CA GLU A 144 -0.84 -4.49 7.37
C GLU A 144 -1.27 -3.15 6.74
N ASN A 145 -0.39 -2.13 6.76
CA ASN A 145 -0.75 -0.77 6.35
C ASN A 145 -1.15 -0.73 4.87
N GLY A 146 -0.33 -1.32 3.98
CA GLY A 146 -0.59 -1.33 2.54
C GLY A 146 -1.78 -2.19 2.14
N GLU A 147 -2.03 -3.29 2.85
CA GLU A 147 -3.22 -4.13 2.64
C GLU A 147 -4.50 -3.36 2.99
N ASN A 148 -4.54 -2.75 4.17
CA ASN A 148 -5.68 -1.93 4.61
C ASN A 148 -5.92 -0.74 3.68
N GLN A 149 -4.85 -0.14 3.16
CA GLN A 149 -4.94 0.86 2.11
C GLN A 149 -5.60 0.31 0.84
N MET A 150 -5.15 -0.84 0.33
CA MET A 150 -5.71 -1.43 -0.88
C MET A 150 -7.20 -1.74 -0.69
N ASN A 151 -7.56 -2.34 0.44
CA ASN A 151 -8.93 -2.66 0.80
C ASN A 151 -9.80 -1.39 0.91
N ALA A 152 -9.28 -0.32 1.53
CA ALA A 152 -9.99 0.96 1.62
C ALA A 152 -10.20 1.60 0.25
N MET A 153 -9.21 1.54 -0.65
CA MET A 153 -9.31 2.05 -2.02
C MET A 153 -10.34 1.26 -2.84
N MET A 154 -10.28 -0.07 -2.81
CA MET A 154 -11.24 -0.92 -3.51
C MET A 154 -12.66 -0.69 -3.03
N ARG A 155 -12.88 -0.67 -1.70
CA ARG A 155 -14.19 -0.39 -1.10
C ARG A 155 -14.71 0.99 -1.50
N LYS A 156 -13.84 2.00 -1.49
CA LYS A 156 -14.22 3.35 -1.87
C LYS A 156 -14.62 3.44 -3.33
N MET A 157 -13.86 2.83 -4.22
CA MET A 157 -14.17 2.82 -5.66
C MET A 157 -15.47 2.06 -5.95
N ALA A 158 -15.67 0.89 -5.33
CA ALA A 158 -16.89 0.10 -5.48
C ALA A 158 -18.13 0.86 -5.02
N THR A 159 -18.06 1.53 -3.87
CA THR A 159 -19.17 2.33 -3.36
C THR A 159 -19.45 3.58 -4.22
N GLN A 160 -18.41 4.21 -4.80
CA GLN A 160 -18.59 5.28 -5.80
C GLN A 160 -19.27 4.78 -7.08
N LYS A 161 -19.07 3.51 -7.43
CA LYS A 161 -19.71 2.81 -8.55
C LYS A 161 -21.11 2.28 -8.22
N GLY A 162 -21.62 2.57 -7.02
CA GLY A 162 -23.00 2.29 -6.62
C GLY A 162 -23.22 0.97 -5.88
N LEU A 163 -22.16 0.26 -5.50
CA LEU A 163 -22.29 -0.94 -4.66
C LEU A 163 -22.57 -0.55 -3.21
N THR A 164 -23.47 -1.27 -2.54
CA THR A 164 -23.72 -1.09 -1.11
C THR A 164 -22.69 -1.86 -0.27
N LYS A 165 -22.61 -1.54 1.02
CA LYS A 165 -21.73 -2.31 1.93
C LYS A 165 -22.21 -3.75 2.04
N GLU A 166 -23.52 -3.95 2.09
CA GLU A 166 -24.15 -5.26 2.18
C GLU A 166 -23.83 -6.13 0.96
N GLU A 167 -23.74 -5.55 -0.24
CA GLU A 167 -23.29 -6.27 -1.45
C GLU A 167 -21.81 -6.67 -1.35
N LEU A 168 -20.98 -5.77 -0.81
CA LEU A 168 -19.54 -6.00 -0.68
C LEU A 168 -19.24 -7.04 0.39
N ASP A 169 -19.95 -7.03 1.51
CA ASP A 169 -19.68 -7.89 2.68
C ASP A 169 -20.30 -9.31 2.55
N VAL A 170 -20.82 -9.68 1.37
CA VAL A 170 -21.33 -11.04 1.11
C VAL A 170 -20.17 -12.02 1.08
N SER A 171 -20.28 -13.09 1.87
CA SER A 171 -19.42 -14.28 1.77
C SER A 171 -20.27 -15.56 1.63
N PRO A 172 -19.98 -16.44 0.64
CA PRO A 172 -18.93 -16.29 -0.36
C PRO A 172 -19.27 -15.21 -1.40
N GLY A 173 -18.33 -14.33 -1.73
CA GLY A 173 -18.48 -13.24 -2.71
C GLY A 173 -17.16 -12.86 -3.37
N GLU A 174 -17.22 -12.26 -4.58
CA GLU A 174 -16.00 -11.86 -5.29
C GLU A 174 -15.21 -10.81 -4.51
N TYR A 175 -15.88 -9.85 -3.89
CA TYR A 175 -15.19 -8.79 -3.17
C TYR A 175 -14.42 -9.30 -1.95
N GLU A 176 -15.11 -9.94 -1.00
CA GLU A 176 -14.50 -10.46 0.24
C GLU A 176 -13.56 -11.64 -0.04
N ASP A 177 -14.06 -12.70 -0.67
CA ASP A 177 -13.29 -13.95 -0.77
C ASP A 177 -12.35 -13.98 -1.98
N GLY A 178 -12.63 -13.19 -3.02
CA GLY A 178 -11.81 -13.11 -4.22
C GLY A 178 -10.76 -12.00 -4.13
N LEU A 179 -11.21 -10.74 -4.14
CA LEU A 179 -10.35 -9.56 -4.27
C LEU A 179 -9.57 -9.27 -2.99
N GLN A 180 -10.19 -9.29 -1.81
CA GLN A 180 -9.48 -9.03 -0.56
C GLN A 180 -8.49 -10.16 -0.22
N THR A 181 -8.90 -11.42 -0.37
CA THR A 181 -7.97 -12.58 -0.26
C THR A 181 -6.80 -12.48 -1.24
N THR A 182 -7.05 -12.04 -2.49
CA THR A 182 -5.98 -11.82 -3.48
C THR A 182 -5.05 -10.69 -3.00
N ALA A 183 -5.62 -9.59 -2.50
CA ALA A 183 -4.84 -8.47 -2.00
C ALA A 183 -3.94 -8.91 -0.83
N GLU A 184 -4.49 -9.57 0.20
CA GLU A 184 -3.74 -10.07 1.36
C GLU A 184 -2.55 -10.96 0.91
N ASN A 185 -2.83 -12.01 0.14
CA ASN A 185 -1.81 -12.97 -0.27
C ASN A 185 -0.65 -12.34 -1.06
N TRP A 186 -0.97 -11.45 -2.01
CA TRP A 186 0.04 -10.84 -2.87
C TRP A 186 0.76 -9.68 -2.21
N TYR A 187 0.10 -9.00 -1.28
CA TYR A 187 0.75 -8.03 -0.42
C TYR A 187 1.82 -8.70 0.45
N GLN A 188 1.52 -9.83 1.09
CA GLN A 188 2.52 -10.59 1.86
C GLN A 188 3.68 -11.06 0.97
N GLN A 189 3.40 -11.55 -0.24
CA GLN A 189 4.45 -11.91 -1.20
C GLN A 189 5.33 -10.72 -1.61
N GLY A 190 4.74 -9.52 -1.73
CA GLY A 190 5.48 -8.28 -2.02
C GLY A 190 6.48 -7.94 -0.91
N ILE A 191 6.09 -8.09 0.35
CA ILE A 191 6.98 -7.92 1.51
C ILE A 191 8.13 -8.92 1.45
N GLU A 192 7.83 -10.21 1.29
CA GLU A 192 8.84 -11.26 1.22
C GLU A 192 9.84 -11.04 0.07
N ASP A 193 9.35 -10.62 -1.10
CA ASP A 193 10.17 -10.33 -2.26
C ASP A 193 11.13 -9.14 -2.01
N ALA A 194 10.65 -8.09 -1.33
CA ALA A 194 11.50 -6.98 -0.91
C ALA A 194 12.62 -7.45 0.02
N GLN A 195 12.28 -8.20 1.07
CA GLN A 195 13.22 -8.73 2.06
C GLN A 195 14.31 -9.59 1.39
N LYS A 196 13.89 -10.54 0.54
CA LYS A 196 14.80 -11.41 -0.24
C LYS A 196 15.77 -10.60 -1.10
N LYS A 197 15.31 -9.54 -1.76
CA LYS A 197 16.14 -8.70 -2.66
C LYS A 197 17.09 -7.77 -1.91
N MET A 198 16.76 -7.39 -0.68
CA MET A 198 17.62 -6.60 0.19
C MET A 198 18.66 -7.46 0.93
N GLY A 199 18.55 -8.79 0.85
CA GLY A 199 19.51 -9.72 1.46
C GLY A 199 19.18 -10.10 2.90
N GLN A 200 17.93 -9.87 3.33
CA GLN A 200 17.41 -10.41 4.57
C GLN A 200 17.02 -11.89 4.40
N PRO A 201 17.29 -12.78 5.38
CA PRO A 201 17.04 -14.22 5.28
C PRO A 201 15.55 -14.58 5.25
#